data_AF-A0A6B2TCD3-F1
#
_entry.id   AF-A0A6B2TCD3-F1
#
_cell.length_a   1.000
_cell.length_b   1.000
_cell.length_c   1.000
_cell.angle_alpha   90.00
_cell.angle_beta   90.00
_cell.angle_gamma   90.00
#
_symmetry.space_group_name_H-M   'P 1'
#
loop_
_entity.id
_entity.type
_entity.pdbx_description
1 polymer ?
#
loop_
_entity_poly.entity_id
_entity_poly.type
_entity_poly.pdbx_seq_one_letter_code
_entity_poly.pdbx_strand_id
1 'polypeptide(L)'
;MSDALPVLDDLRSESDELDGLVAELSDEGWSLATPAPGWTVAHQIAHLTWTDRAALLAATDPDAFAAEVEKAAAAPGSFVDEGAAAGAVLPPAELLARWRAGRDDLWRTLSEA
;
A
#
# COMPACT_ATOMS: atom_id res chain seq x y z
N MET A 1 -16.09 -2.33 -21.84
CA MET A 1 -15.28 -2.12 -20.63
C MET A 1 -14.79 -0.68 -20.70
N SER A 2 -14.86 0.08 -19.61
CA SER A 2 -14.28 1.43 -19.58
C SER A 2 -12.78 1.32 -19.81
N ASP A 3 -12.18 2.33 -20.43
CA ASP A 3 -10.73 2.46 -20.48
C ASP A 3 -10.20 2.56 -19.04
N ALA A 4 -9.23 1.71 -18.69
CA ALA A 4 -8.63 1.67 -17.36
C ALA A 4 -7.53 2.73 -17.21
N LEU A 5 -6.94 3.19 -18.31
CA LEU A 5 -5.81 4.12 -18.30
C LEU A 5 -6.10 5.43 -17.55
N PRO A 6 -7.27 6.10 -17.72
CA PRO A 6 -7.57 7.30 -16.94
C PRO A 6 -7.60 7.07 -15.43
N VAL A 7 -8.09 5.90 -14.98
CA VAL A 7 -8.13 5.56 -13.55
C VAL A 7 -6.73 5.28 -13.01
N LEU A 8 -5.86 4.67 -13.81
CA LEU A 8 -4.46 4.43 -13.44
C LEU A 8 -3.65 5.73 -13.38
N ASP A 9 -3.92 6.68 -14.28
CA ASP A 9 -3.31 8.01 -14.26
C ASP A 9 -3.77 8.81 -13.03
N ASP A 10 -5.06 8.80 -12.71
CA ASP A 10 -5.60 9.43 -11.51
C ASP A 10 -4.96 8.82 -10.24
N LEU A 11 -4.90 7.49 -10.15
CA LEU A 11 -4.26 6.79 -9.02
C LEU A 11 -2.79 7.21 -8.85
N ARG A 12 -2.06 7.38 -9.96
CA ARG A 12 -0.67 7.82 -9.93
C ARG A 12 -0.55 9.25 -9.41
N SER A 13 -1.39 10.16 -9.91
CA SER A 13 -1.41 11.57 -9.47
C SER A 13 -1.68 11.68 -7.97
N GLU A 14 -2.72 11.01 -7.48
CA GLU A 14 -3.08 10.99 -6.05
C GLU A 14 -1.94 10.40 -5.19
N SER A 15 -1.27 9.36 -5.70
CA SER A 15 -0.11 8.77 -5.03
C SER A 15 1.09 9.72 -4.97
N ASP A 16 1.35 10.49 -6.02
CA ASP A 16 2.43 11.48 -6.07
C ASP A 16 2.16 12.66 -5.13
N GLU A 17 0.92 13.11 -5.03
CA GLU A 17 0.52 14.12 -4.04
C GLU A 17 0.75 13.62 -2.61
N LEU A 18 0.30 12.40 -2.29
CA LEU A 18 0.51 11.80 -0.98
C LEU A 18 2.00 11.58 -0.68
N ASP A 19 2.78 11.15 -1.68
CA ASP A 19 4.23 10.98 -1.56
C ASP A 19 4.93 12.29 -1.16
N GLY A 20 4.59 13.39 -1.83
CA GLY A 20 5.11 14.72 -1.49
C GLY A 20 4.81 15.12 -0.05
N LEU A 21 3.58 14.86 0.43
CA LEU A 21 3.19 15.18 1.80
C LEU A 21 3.99 14.37 2.83
N VAL A 22 4.16 13.06 2.63
CA VAL A 22 4.83 12.20 3.63
C VAL A 22 6.35 12.24 3.55
N ALA A 23 6.92 12.59 2.40
CA ALA A 23 8.37 12.73 2.22
C ALA A 23 8.96 13.90 3.02
N GLU A 24 8.16 14.92 3.34
CA GLU A 24 8.57 16.09 4.13
C GLU A 24 8.44 15.90 5.64
N LEU A 25 7.81 14.81 6.09
CA LEU A 25 7.59 14.55 7.52
C LEU A 25 8.87 14.11 8.22
N SER A 26 9.04 14.55 9.47
CA SER A 26 10.01 13.97 10.40
C SER A 26 9.53 12.60 10.91
N ASP A 27 10.41 11.88 11.61
CA ASP A 27 10.06 10.60 12.26
C ASP A 27 8.86 10.76 13.24
N GLU A 28 8.76 11.90 13.93
CA GLU A 28 7.59 12.22 14.77
C GLU A 28 6.33 12.43 13.93
N GLY A 29 6.46 13.04 12.75
CA GLY A 29 5.36 13.21 11.78
C GLY A 29 4.79 11.86 11.32
N TRP A 30 5.66 10.90 11.03
CA TRP A 30 5.26 9.52 10.69
C TRP A 30 4.57 8.78 11.84
N SER A 31 4.80 9.24 13.08
CA SER A 31 4.20 8.69 14.31
C SER A 31 2.88 9.38 14.69
N LEU A 32 2.43 10.39 13.95
CA LEU A 32 1.17 11.08 14.23
C LEU A 32 -0.02 10.15 14.03
N ALA A 33 -0.96 10.19 14.98
CA ALA A 33 -2.21 9.45 14.90
C ALA A 33 -3.09 9.97 13.76
N THR A 34 -3.82 9.05 13.12
CA THR A 34 -4.80 9.34 12.08
C THR A 34 -6.22 9.14 12.61
N PRO A 35 -7.27 9.55 11.87
CA PRO A 35 -8.64 9.27 12.26
C PRO A 35 -8.98 7.77 12.35
N ALA A 36 -8.19 6.89 11.72
CA ALA A 36 -8.28 5.45 11.91
C ALA A 36 -7.73 5.08 13.30
N PRO A 37 -8.56 4.56 14.23
CA PRO A 37 -8.12 4.31 15.60
C PRO A 37 -6.92 3.37 15.67
N GLY A 38 -5.89 3.77 16.41
CA GLY A 38 -4.66 3.01 16.57
C GLY A 38 -3.65 3.14 15.41
N TRP A 39 -4.03 3.75 14.29
CA TRP A 39 -3.16 3.89 13.12
C TRP A 39 -2.46 5.25 13.09
N THR A 40 -1.16 5.21 12.87
CA THR A 40 -0.33 6.38 12.59
C THR A 40 -0.22 6.62 11.08
N VAL A 41 0.42 7.72 10.65
CA VAL A 41 0.77 7.93 9.24
C VAL A 41 1.57 6.73 8.68
N ALA A 42 2.50 6.17 9.45
CA ALA A 42 3.23 4.96 9.06
C ALA A 42 2.30 3.76 8.80
N HIS A 43 1.24 3.58 9.60
CA HIS A 43 0.26 2.52 9.35
C HIS A 43 -0.50 2.71 8.04
N GLN A 44 -0.83 3.96 7.70
CA GLN A 44 -1.52 4.25 6.43
C GLN A 44 -0.64 3.90 5.22
N ILE A 45 0.63 4.32 5.22
CA ILE A 45 1.55 4.00 4.12
C ILE A 45 1.88 2.50 4.07
N ALA A 46 1.99 1.85 5.23
CA ALA A 46 2.14 0.40 5.31
C ALA A 46 0.95 -0.35 4.71
N HIS A 47 -0.27 0.10 4.99
CA HIS A 47 -1.48 -0.47 4.42
C HIS A 47 -1.55 -0.30 2.90
N LEU A 48 -1.18 0.88 2.37
CA LEU A 48 -1.09 1.11 0.92
C LEU A 48 -0.04 0.19 0.28
N THR A 49 1.15 0.12 0.87
CA THR A 49 2.24 -0.77 0.40
C THR A 49 1.79 -2.23 0.35
N TRP A 50 1.08 -2.70 1.37
CA TRP A 50 0.54 -4.05 1.42
C TRP A 50 -0.54 -4.28 0.35
N THR A 51 -1.44 -3.30 0.15
CA THR A 51 -2.51 -3.37 -0.84
C THR A 51 -1.95 -3.42 -2.26
N ASP A 52 -0.97 -2.57 -2.57
CA ASP A 52 -0.31 -2.55 -3.89
C ASP A 52 0.34 -3.90 -4.19
N ARG A 53 1.00 -4.50 -3.20
CA ARG A 53 1.57 -5.86 -3.31
C ARG A 53 0.49 -6.91 -3.55
N ALA A 54 -0.62 -6.87 -2.82
CA ALA A 54 -1.70 -7.84 -2.99
C ALA A 54 -2.34 -7.74 -4.39
N ALA A 55 -2.53 -6.51 -4.90
CA ALA A 55 -3.03 -6.26 -6.25
C ALA A 55 -2.04 -6.74 -7.32
N LEU A 56 -0.75 -6.52 -7.12
CA LEU A 56 0.29 -7.02 -8.02
C LEU A 56 0.28 -8.55 -8.07
N LEU A 57 0.23 -9.22 -6.92
CA LEU A 57 0.10 -10.69 -6.86
C LEU A 57 -1.15 -11.17 -7.59
N ALA A 58 -2.30 -10.52 -7.40
CA ALA A 58 -3.52 -10.91 -8.11
C ALA A 58 -3.36 -10.83 -9.64
N ALA A 59 -2.59 -9.86 -10.14
CA ALA A 59 -2.35 -9.66 -11.56
C ALA A 59 -1.25 -10.59 -12.13
N THR A 60 -0.24 -10.96 -11.34
CA THR A 60 0.96 -11.67 -11.85
C THR A 60 1.13 -13.10 -11.35
N ASP A 61 0.57 -13.42 -10.19
CA ASP A 61 0.74 -14.71 -9.50
C ASP A 61 -0.54 -15.10 -8.72
N PRO A 62 -1.54 -15.69 -9.41
CA PRO A 62 -2.81 -16.05 -8.79
C PRO A 62 -2.70 -17.05 -7.64
N ASP A 63 -1.70 -17.94 -7.67
CA ASP A 63 -1.48 -18.93 -6.61
C ASP A 63 -0.93 -18.26 -5.34
N ALA A 64 0.03 -17.34 -5.48
CA ALA A 64 0.51 -16.54 -4.37
C ALA A 64 -0.59 -15.62 -3.81
N PHE A 65 -1.44 -15.04 -4.66
CA PHE A 65 -2.59 -14.26 -4.21
C PHE A 65 -3.59 -15.13 -3.44
N ALA A 66 -3.91 -16.33 -3.91
CA ALA A 66 -4.80 -17.25 -3.19
C ALA A 66 -4.26 -17.59 -1.79
N ALA A 67 -2.95 -17.76 -1.64
CA ALA A 67 -2.32 -17.96 -0.34
C ALA A 67 -2.50 -16.76 0.61
N GLU A 68 -2.45 -15.52 0.09
CA GLU A 68 -2.76 -14.32 0.90
C GLU A 68 -4.23 -14.25 1.28
N VAL A 69 -5.15 -14.67 0.40
CA VAL A 69 -6.59 -14.75 0.71
C VAL A 69 -6.87 -15.75 1.83
N GLU A 70 -6.22 -16.92 1.82
CA GLU A 70 -6.36 -17.91 2.89
C GLU A 70 -5.88 -17.36 4.25
N LYS A 71 -4.77 -16.61 4.27
CA LYS A 71 -4.30 -15.91 5.50
C LYS A 71 -5.34 -14.90 5.98
N ALA A 72 -5.91 -14.12 5.07
CA ALA A 72 -6.93 -13.13 5.39
C ALA A 72 -8.20 -13.79 5.96
N ALA A 73 -8.63 -14.91 5.38
CA ALA A 73 -9.78 -15.68 5.84
C ALA A 73 -9.58 -16.30 7.22
N ALA A 74 -8.34 -16.66 7.58
CA ALA A 74 -7.99 -17.19 8.89
C ALA A 74 -7.93 -16.13 10.01
N ALA A 75 -7.81 -14.84 9.65
CA ALA A 75 -7.71 -13.72 10.59
C ALA A 75 -8.77 -12.61 10.30
N PRO A 76 -10.07 -12.95 10.30
CA PRO A 76 -11.12 -12.02 9.95
C PRO A 76 -11.17 -10.87 10.97
N GLY A 77 -10.99 -9.64 10.48
CA GLY A 77 -11.04 -8.43 11.29
C GLY A 77 -9.72 -8.03 11.96
N SER A 78 -8.64 -8.81 11.82
CA SER A 78 -7.29 -8.40 12.29
C SER A 78 -6.24 -8.39 11.19
N PHE A 79 -6.45 -9.12 10.09
CA PHE A 79 -5.45 -9.26 9.02
C PHE A 79 -4.93 -7.94 8.46
N VAL A 80 -5.82 -6.97 8.24
CA VAL A 80 -5.46 -5.65 7.72
C VAL A 80 -4.67 -4.86 8.75
N ASP A 81 -5.11 -4.85 10.02
CA ASP A 81 -4.42 -4.18 11.11
C ASP A 81 -3.04 -4.77 11.37
N GLU A 82 -2.92 -6.10 11.33
CA GLU A 82 -1.65 -6.82 11.47
C GLU A 82 -0.69 -6.50 10.32
N GLY A 83 -1.19 -6.46 9.08
CA GLY A 83 -0.41 -6.07 7.90
C GLY A 83 0.10 -4.63 7.98
N ALA A 84 -0.77 -3.70 8.37
CA ALA A 84 -0.40 -2.30 8.58
C ALA A 84 0.62 -2.15 9.71
N ALA A 85 0.43 -2.81 10.85
CA ALA A 85 1.35 -2.79 11.98
C ALA A 85 2.73 -3.38 11.61
N ALA A 86 2.76 -4.48 10.85
CA ALA A 86 3.99 -5.11 10.41
C ALA A 86 4.82 -4.22 9.47
N GLY A 87 4.18 -3.39 8.64
CA GLY A 87 4.89 -2.40 7.82
C GLY A 87 5.27 -1.14 8.60
N ALA A 88 4.44 -0.70 9.54
CA ALA A 88 4.63 0.53 10.30
C ALA A 88 5.84 0.53 11.24
N VAL A 89 6.39 -0.65 11.56
CA VAL A 89 7.62 -0.77 12.37
C VAL A 89 8.91 -0.51 11.57
N LEU A 90 8.82 -0.41 10.24
CA LEU A 90 9.96 -0.09 9.39
C LEU A 90 10.35 1.39 9.55
N PRO A 91 11.63 1.74 9.36
CA PRO A 91 12.04 3.14 9.25
C PRO A 91 11.22 3.85 8.16
N PRO A 92 10.74 5.09 8.38
CA PRO A 92 9.93 5.85 7.41
C PRO A 92 10.50 5.87 6.00
N ALA A 93 11.81 6.12 5.86
CA ALA A 93 12.48 6.13 4.57
C ALA A 93 12.46 4.78 3.86
N GLU A 94 12.57 3.67 4.61
CA GLU A 94 12.49 2.31 4.05
C GLU A 94 11.07 1.98 3.62
N LEU A 95 10.08 2.31 4.44
CA LEU A 95 8.67 2.12 4.12
C LEU A 95 8.27 2.92 2.88
N LEU A 96 8.64 4.20 2.82
CA LEU A 96 8.36 5.06 1.67
C LEU A 96 9.01 4.55 0.39
N ALA A 97 10.27 4.09 0.46
CA ALA A 97 10.95 3.50 -0.69
C ALA A 97 10.27 2.22 -1.20
N ARG A 98 9.78 1.36 -0.28
CA ARG A 98 9.03 0.16 -0.64
C ARG A 98 7.69 0.47 -1.28
N TRP A 99 6.96 1.45 -0.75
CA TRP A 99 5.70 1.90 -1.33
C TRP A 99 5.89 2.43 -2.75
N ARG A 100 6.88 3.32 -2.96
CA ARG A 100 7.23 3.86 -4.29
C ARG A 100 7.54 2.77 -5.30
N ALA A 101 8.38 1.80 -4.93
CA ALA A 101 8.71 0.70 -5.84
C ALA A 101 7.50 -0.18 -6.16
N GLY A 102 6.69 -0.52 -5.15
CA GLY A 102 5.52 -1.37 -5.33
C GLY A 102 4.45 -0.75 -6.22
N ARG A 103 4.14 0.54 -6.03
CA ARG A 103 3.14 1.25 -6.85
C ARG A 103 3.60 1.45 -8.30
N ASP A 104 4.90 1.66 -8.54
CA ASP A 104 5.47 1.76 -9.89
C ASP A 104 5.40 0.40 -10.62
N ASP A 105 5.70 -0.70 -9.92
CA ASP A 105 5.57 -2.05 -10.46
C ASP A 105 4.11 -2.38 -10.79
N LEU A 106 3.18 -2.04 -9.89
CA LEU A 106 1.75 -2.24 -10.09
C LEU A 106 1.23 -1.44 -11.29
N TRP A 107 1.53 -0.14 -11.37
CA TRP A 107 1.11 0.71 -12.48
C TRP A 107 1.59 0.15 -13.82
N ARG A 108 2.86 -0.24 -13.92
CA ARG A 108 3.43 -0.85 -15.12
C ARG A 108 2.68 -2.11 -15.50
N THR A 109 2.50 -3.05 -14.57
CA THR A 109 1.76 -4.30 -14.80
C THR A 109 0.33 -4.05 -15.29
N LEU A 110 -0.40 -3.12 -14.69
CA LEU A 110 -1.80 -2.86 -15.05
C LEU A 110 -1.95 -2.04 -16.34
N SER A 111 -0.96 -1.20 -16.68
CA SER A 111 -0.96 -0.40 -17.91
C SER A 111 -0.63 -1.20 -19.18
N GLU A 112 0.02 -2.36 -19.01
CA GLU A 112 0.42 -3.26 -20.10
C GLU A 112 -0.58 -4.41 -20.34
N ALA A 113 -1.61 -4.54 -19.50
CA ALA A 113 -2.62 -5.61 -19.52
C ALA A 113 -3.79 -5.33 -20.47
#